data_AF-A0A9P7GGK5-F1
#
_entry.id   AF-A0A9P7GGK5-F1
#
_cell.length_a   1.000
_cell.length_b   1.000
_cell.length_c   1.000
_cell.angle_alpha   90.00
_cell.angle_beta   90.00
_cell.angle_gamma   90.00
#
_symmetry.space_group_name_H-M   'P 1'
#
loop_
_entity.id
_entity.type
_entity.pdbx_description
1 polymer ?
#
loop_
_entity_poly.entity_id
_entity_poly.type
_entity_poly.pdbx_seq_one_letter_code
_entity_poly.pdbx_strand_id
1 'polypeptide(L)'
;MKVYLPAISGHVPQQMVRALSAFLEFCYLVQRFELTEDTLAAIDTALDQFHVEREIFITSGVWKDFLLPRQHSLKHYRQLIQEFGAPNGLCSSITESKHIKAVKEPWRQSNHNEPLGQMLLINQHLVKLAATRVDFEARGMLNISITSQPLPTPGDMPHPVAQVDDADVEDDPGMTSLGDVQLAKSPARKYPKQLQLLAAFIHQPQLAEYI
;
A
#
# COMPACT_ATOMS: atom_id res chain seq x y z
N MET A 1 12.18 7.02 3.76
CA MET A 1 13.59 6.58 3.88
C MET A 1 14.61 7.74 3.92
N LYS A 2 14.27 8.92 4.47
CA LYS A 2 15.12 10.13 4.46
C LYS A 2 16.34 10.06 5.40
N VAL A 3 16.38 9.07 6.29
CA VAL A 3 17.41 8.92 7.33
C VAL A 3 18.58 8.01 6.87
N TYR A 4 18.35 7.12 5.89
CA TYR A 4 19.31 6.08 5.55
C TYR A 4 20.56 6.59 4.82
N LEU A 5 20.40 7.41 3.77
CA LEU A 5 21.55 7.93 3.01
C LEU A 5 22.48 8.82 3.87
N PRO A 6 21.97 9.74 4.71
CA PRO A 6 22.83 10.47 5.64
C PRO A 6 23.55 9.57 6.64
N ALA A 7 22.90 8.51 7.12
CA ALA A 7 23.48 7.61 8.12
C ALA A 7 24.68 6.80 7.62
N ILE A 8 24.74 6.50 6.33
CA ILE A 8 25.87 5.77 5.72
C ILE A 8 26.94 6.71 5.14
N SER A 9 26.63 7.99 4.98
CA SER A 9 27.55 8.98 4.42
C SER A 9 28.79 9.11 5.31
N GLY A 10 29.98 9.06 4.70
CA GLY A 10 31.26 9.08 5.42
C GLY A 10 31.70 7.73 6.02
N HIS A 11 30.83 6.72 6.06
CA HIS A 11 31.16 5.37 6.53
C HIS A 11 31.41 4.37 5.40
N VAL A 12 30.87 4.63 4.21
CA VAL A 12 31.07 3.79 3.01
C VAL A 12 31.64 4.61 1.86
N PRO A 13 32.25 3.98 0.83
CA PRO A 13 32.69 4.67 -0.37
C PRO A 13 31.58 5.55 -0.95
N GLN A 14 31.94 6.76 -1.40
CA GLN A 14 30.96 7.72 -1.93
C GLN A 14 30.13 7.14 -3.08
N GLN A 15 30.75 6.30 -3.91
CA GLN A 15 30.09 5.61 -5.03
C GLN A 15 28.97 4.67 -4.55
N MET A 16 29.11 4.01 -3.40
CA MET A 16 28.03 3.20 -2.81
C MET A 16 26.85 4.05 -2.39
N VAL A 17 27.10 5.21 -1.79
CA VAL A 17 26.05 6.16 -1.41
C VAL A 17 25.30 6.64 -2.66
N ARG A 18 26.01 6.94 -3.75
CA ARG A 18 25.42 7.32 -5.04
C ARG A 18 24.59 6.19 -5.65
N ALA A 19 25.09 4.95 -5.63
CA ALA A 19 24.35 3.79 -6.13
C ALA A 19 23.04 3.60 -5.35
N LEU A 20 23.09 3.66 -4.02
CA LEU A 20 21.90 3.56 -3.18
C LEU A 20 20.96 4.74 -3.41
N SER A 21 21.49 5.96 -3.58
CA SER A 21 20.69 7.14 -3.90
C SER A 21 19.96 7.00 -5.23
N ALA A 22 20.64 6.56 -6.29
CA ALA A 22 20.05 6.35 -7.61
C ALA A 22 18.98 5.25 -7.59
N PHE A 23 19.23 4.16 -6.86
CA PHE A 23 18.25 3.09 -6.66
C PHE A 23 17.01 3.58 -5.92
N LEU A 24 17.19 4.37 -4.86
CA LEU A 24 16.07 4.95 -4.10
C LEU A 24 15.27 5.94 -4.95
N GLU A 25 15.94 6.77 -5.74
CA GLU A 25 15.30 7.69 -6.67
C GLU A 25 14.42 6.92 -7.66
N PHE A 26 14.96 5.85 -8.27
CA PHE A 26 14.17 4.94 -9.11
C PHE A 26 12.93 4.41 -8.36
N CYS A 27 13.09 3.89 -7.13
CA CYS A 27 11.96 3.37 -6.36
C CYS A 27 10.89 4.43 -6.08
N TYR A 28 11.29 5.65 -5.72
CA TYR A 28 10.33 6.73 -5.46
C TYR A 28 9.62 7.21 -6.72
N LEU A 29 10.31 7.26 -7.87
CA LEU A 29 9.70 7.65 -9.14
C LEU A 29 8.65 6.64 -9.57
N VAL A 30 8.97 5.35 -9.51
CA VAL A 30 8.07 4.26 -9.90
C VAL A 30 6.83 4.16 -9.01
N GLN A 31 6.92 4.61 -7.74
CA GLN A 31 5.82 4.61 -6.77
C GLN A 31 4.91 5.85 -6.85
N ARG A 32 5.14 6.77 -7.80
CA ARG A 32 4.27 7.96 -7.93
C ARG A 32 2.86 7.57 -8.39
N PHE A 33 1.87 8.31 -7.91
CA PHE A 33 0.47 8.13 -8.32
C PHE A 33 0.26 8.46 -9.79
N GLU A 34 0.93 9.51 -10.27
CA GLU A 34 0.88 9.98 -11.65
C GLU A 34 2.26 9.84 -12.28
N LEU A 35 2.29 9.24 -13.46
CA LEU A 35 3.49 9.01 -14.26
C LEU A 35 3.32 9.70 -15.61
N THR A 36 4.09 10.76 -15.83
CA THR A 36 4.21 11.49 -17.09
C THR A 36 5.41 11.00 -17.89
N GLU A 37 5.52 11.38 -19.16
CA GLU A 37 6.68 11.06 -19.99
C GLU A 37 8.01 11.54 -19.36
N ASP A 38 7.99 12.72 -18.71
CA ASP A 38 9.14 13.25 -17.98
C ASP A 38 9.53 12.33 -16.80
N THR A 39 8.54 11.78 -16.07
CA THR A 39 8.83 10.82 -15.00
C THR A 39 9.40 9.51 -15.54
N LEU A 40 8.93 9.05 -16.71
CA LEU A 40 9.49 7.85 -17.34
C LEU A 40 10.94 8.07 -17.77
N ALA A 41 11.27 9.23 -18.33
CA ALA A 41 12.65 9.60 -18.64
C ALA A 41 13.53 9.70 -17.39
N ALA A 42 12.98 10.21 -16.28
CA ALA A 42 13.67 10.24 -15.00
C ALA A 42 13.91 8.83 -14.42
N ILE A 43 12.96 7.90 -14.61
CA ILE A 43 13.10 6.50 -14.21
C ILE A 43 14.27 5.85 -14.94
N ASP A 44 14.36 6.02 -16.27
CA ASP A 44 15.46 5.49 -17.07
C ASP A 44 16.80 6.07 -16.62
N THR A 45 16.85 7.40 -16.42
CA THR A 45 18.05 8.11 -15.96
C THR A 45 18.52 7.60 -14.59
N ALA A 46 17.61 7.41 -13.64
CA ALA A 46 17.93 6.89 -12.31
C ALA A 46 18.44 5.43 -12.36
N LEU A 47 17.84 4.62 -13.24
CA LEU A 47 18.25 3.24 -13.45
C LEU A 47 19.64 3.15 -14.10
N ASP A 48 19.93 3.96 -15.10
CA ASP A 48 21.24 4.03 -15.75
C ASP A 48 22.31 4.47 -14.75
N GLN A 49 22.01 5.50 -13.95
CA GLN A 49 22.91 5.95 -12.89
C GLN A 49 23.15 4.84 -11.85
N PHE A 50 22.11 4.09 -11.46
CA PHE A 50 22.27 2.95 -10.57
C PHE A 50 23.18 1.87 -11.17
N HIS A 51 23.04 1.57 -12.46
CA HIS A 51 23.86 0.57 -13.14
C HIS A 51 25.34 0.95 -13.24
N VAL A 52 25.64 2.24 -13.43
CA VAL A 52 27.03 2.74 -13.41
C VAL A 52 27.59 2.72 -12.00
N GLU A 53 26.85 3.23 -11.03
CA GLU A 53 27.36 3.41 -9.67
C GLU A 53 27.47 2.07 -8.91
N ARG A 54 26.63 1.07 -9.21
CA ARG A 54 26.64 -0.23 -8.50
C ARG A 54 27.94 -1.02 -8.69
N GLU A 55 28.74 -0.75 -9.72
CA GLU A 55 30.01 -1.45 -9.92
C GLU A 55 30.95 -1.38 -8.70
N ILE A 56 30.79 -0.37 -7.86
CA ILE A 56 31.50 -0.28 -6.59
C ILE A 56 31.33 -1.51 -5.69
N PHE A 57 30.15 -2.15 -5.70
CA PHE A 57 29.90 -3.31 -4.85
C PHE A 57 30.71 -4.54 -5.28
N ILE A 58 31.08 -4.61 -6.57
CA ILE A 58 31.98 -5.64 -7.09
C ILE A 58 33.43 -5.27 -6.78
N THR A 59 33.85 -4.05 -7.11
CA THR A 59 35.24 -3.61 -6.94
C THR A 59 35.66 -3.54 -5.47
N SER A 60 34.74 -3.26 -4.56
CA SER A 60 34.98 -3.31 -3.11
C SER A 60 34.97 -4.73 -2.53
N GLY A 61 34.69 -5.76 -3.34
CA GLY A 61 34.59 -7.16 -2.91
C GLY A 61 33.37 -7.49 -2.05
N VAL A 62 32.39 -6.60 -1.96
CA VAL A 62 31.17 -6.82 -1.16
C VAL A 62 30.25 -7.83 -1.85
N TRP A 63 30.26 -7.86 -3.19
CA TRP A 63 29.38 -8.69 -3.99
C TRP A 63 30.09 -9.28 -5.21
N LYS A 64 29.59 -10.41 -5.74
CA LYS A 64 30.24 -11.15 -6.83
C LYS A 64 29.71 -10.78 -8.22
N ASP A 65 28.40 -10.72 -8.41
CA ASP A 65 27.76 -10.45 -9.70
C ASP A 65 26.33 -9.87 -9.54
N PHE A 66 25.79 -9.24 -10.58
CA PHE A 66 24.42 -8.67 -10.52
C PHE A 66 23.35 -9.60 -11.12
N LEU A 67 23.49 -10.93 -10.94
CA LEU A 67 22.56 -11.94 -11.46
C LEU A 67 21.30 -12.10 -10.56
N LEU A 68 20.84 -11.00 -9.97
CA LEU A 68 19.69 -10.98 -9.07
C LEU A 68 18.40 -10.76 -9.88
N PRO A 69 17.41 -11.68 -9.83
CA PRO A 69 16.16 -11.53 -10.58
C PRO A 69 15.45 -10.20 -10.31
N ARG A 70 15.47 -9.71 -9.07
CA ARG A 70 14.85 -8.43 -8.68
C ARG A 70 15.58 -7.20 -9.24
N GLN A 71 16.88 -7.29 -9.46
CA GLN A 71 17.61 -6.21 -10.13
C GLN A 71 17.40 -6.27 -11.64
N HIS A 72 17.34 -7.48 -12.21
CA HIS A 72 17.02 -7.65 -13.63
C HIS A 72 15.62 -7.12 -13.97
N SER A 73 14.64 -7.27 -13.08
CA SER A 73 13.29 -6.77 -13.32
C SER A 73 13.20 -5.25 -13.46
N LEU A 74 14.16 -4.49 -12.91
CA LEU A 74 14.12 -3.02 -12.92
C LEU A 74 14.02 -2.45 -14.34
N LYS A 75 14.72 -3.05 -15.30
CA LYS A 75 14.73 -2.59 -16.71
C LYS A 75 13.37 -2.71 -17.41
N HIS A 76 12.47 -3.55 -16.88
CA HIS A 76 11.16 -3.79 -17.47
C HIS A 76 10.11 -2.80 -16.98
N TYR A 77 10.40 -2.01 -15.93
CA TYR A 77 9.40 -1.13 -15.34
C TYR A 77 8.86 -0.10 -16.31
N ARG A 78 9.69 0.52 -17.15
CA ARG A 78 9.21 1.50 -18.14
C ARG A 78 8.16 0.89 -19.07
N GLN A 79 8.47 -0.24 -19.68
CA GLN A 79 7.55 -0.95 -20.57
C GLN A 79 6.27 -1.36 -19.84
N LEU A 80 6.41 -1.95 -18.64
CA LEU A 80 5.27 -2.39 -17.85
C LEU A 80 4.37 -1.22 -17.41
N ILE A 81 4.95 -0.06 -17.09
CA ILE A 81 4.19 1.15 -16.76
C ILE A 81 3.41 1.64 -17.98
N GLN A 82 4.00 1.61 -19.16
CA GLN A 82 3.33 2.03 -20.40
C GLN A 82 2.21 1.06 -20.79
N GLU A 83 2.39 -0.24 -20.58
CA GLU A 83 1.40 -1.28 -20.93
C GLU A 83 0.27 -1.42 -19.90
N PHE A 84 0.58 -1.29 -18.61
CA PHE A 84 -0.34 -1.62 -17.52
C PHE A 84 -0.67 -0.46 -16.57
N GLY A 85 -0.04 0.70 -16.77
CA GLY A 85 -0.21 1.88 -15.90
C GLY A 85 0.71 1.85 -14.67
N ALA A 86 0.49 2.81 -13.76
CA ALA A 86 1.29 2.93 -12.55
C ALA A 86 1.20 1.65 -11.68
N PRO A 87 2.30 1.17 -11.10
CA PRO A 87 2.35 -0.09 -10.35
C PRO A 87 1.68 -0.01 -8.97
N ASN A 88 1.01 1.09 -8.66
CA ASN A 88 0.32 1.29 -7.41
C ASN A 88 -0.82 0.27 -7.27
N GLY A 89 -0.94 -0.34 -6.10
CA GLY A 89 -2.00 -1.32 -5.83
C GLY A 89 -1.72 -2.75 -6.31
N LEU A 90 -0.58 -3.01 -6.97
CA LEU A 90 -0.18 -4.37 -7.39
C LEU A 90 0.76 -5.06 -6.40
N CYS A 91 1.07 -4.41 -5.27
CA CYS A 91 1.93 -5.00 -4.25
C CYS A 91 1.18 -6.11 -3.50
N SER A 92 1.88 -7.20 -3.20
CA SER A 92 1.37 -8.27 -2.33
C SER A 92 1.08 -7.79 -0.91
N SER A 93 1.51 -6.58 -0.51
CA SER A 93 1.20 -6.02 0.80
C SER A 93 -0.30 -5.91 1.06
N ILE A 94 -1.10 -5.62 0.03
CA ILE A 94 -2.58 -5.49 0.18
C ILE A 94 -3.21 -6.83 0.50
N THR A 95 -2.81 -7.89 -0.19
CA THR A 95 -3.34 -9.23 0.08
C THR A 95 -2.72 -9.82 1.34
N GLU A 96 -1.46 -9.51 1.62
CA GLU A 96 -0.74 -9.98 2.80
C GLU A 96 -1.27 -9.35 4.09
N SER A 97 -1.64 -8.07 4.11
CA SER A 97 -2.27 -7.44 5.28
C SER A 97 -3.59 -8.13 5.63
N LYS A 98 -4.41 -8.45 4.61
CA LYS A 98 -5.64 -9.20 4.81
C LYS A 98 -5.37 -10.64 5.24
N HIS A 99 -4.36 -11.28 4.67
CA HIS A 99 -3.92 -12.62 5.04
C HIS A 99 -3.41 -12.69 6.48
N ILE A 100 -2.73 -11.65 6.99
CA ILE A 100 -2.34 -11.56 8.40
C ILE A 100 -3.58 -11.62 9.29
N LYS A 101 -4.55 -10.70 9.08
CA LYS A 101 -5.77 -10.61 9.90
C LYS A 101 -6.69 -11.82 9.78
N ALA A 102 -6.84 -12.38 8.57
CA ALA A 102 -7.79 -13.47 8.33
C ALA A 102 -7.19 -14.87 8.56
N VAL A 103 -5.86 -15.02 8.50
CA VAL A 103 -5.19 -16.33 8.56
C VAL A 103 -4.14 -16.38 9.65
N LYS A 104 -3.11 -15.54 9.60
CA LYS A 104 -1.97 -15.67 10.54
C LYS A 104 -2.36 -15.41 11.99
N GLU A 105 -3.15 -14.38 12.26
CA GLU A 105 -3.62 -14.05 13.61
C GLU A 105 -4.57 -15.14 14.16
N PRO A 106 -5.65 -15.53 13.47
CA PRO A 106 -6.52 -16.63 13.92
C PRO A 106 -5.77 -17.96 14.07
N TRP A 107 -4.81 -18.25 13.20
CA TRP A 107 -3.95 -19.42 13.34
C TRP A 107 -3.21 -19.40 14.67
N ARG A 108 -2.53 -18.29 14.99
CA ARG A 108 -1.79 -18.12 16.27
C ARG A 108 -2.69 -18.20 17.51
N GLN A 109 -3.97 -17.84 17.38
CA GLN A 109 -4.96 -17.92 18.45
C GLN A 109 -5.62 -19.30 18.59
N SER A 110 -5.52 -20.14 17.56
CA SER A 110 -6.08 -21.49 17.57
C SER A 110 -5.23 -22.45 18.42
N ASN A 111 -5.81 -23.58 18.80
CA ASN A 111 -5.07 -24.66 19.46
C ASN A 111 -4.23 -25.53 18.49
N HIS A 112 -4.19 -25.16 17.20
CA HIS A 112 -3.54 -25.89 16.09
C HIS A 112 -4.05 -27.32 15.80
N ASN A 113 -5.10 -27.80 16.47
CA ASN A 113 -5.75 -29.08 16.20
C ASN A 113 -7.04 -28.87 15.40
N GLU A 114 -7.08 -29.35 14.15
CA GLU A 114 -8.13 -29.02 13.17
C GLU A 114 -8.48 -27.50 13.13
N PRO A 115 -7.47 -26.63 12.93
CA PRO A 115 -7.56 -25.21 13.22
C PRO A 115 -8.48 -24.44 12.26
N LEU A 116 -8.78 -24.97 11.08
CA LEU A 116 -9.60 -24.27 10.09
C LEU A 116 -10.98 -23.87 10.64
N GLY A 117 -11.66 -24.79 11.34
CA GLY A 117 -12.96 -24.49 11.96
C GLY A 117 -12.87 -23.38 13.01
N GLN A 118 -11.81 -23.41 13.83
CA GLN A 118 -11.56 -22.40 14.85
C GLN A 118 -11.25 -21.03 14.23
N MET A 119 -10.40 -20.99 13.21
CA MET A 119 -10.07 -19.76 12.49
C MET A 119 -11.30 -19.13 11.85
N LEU A 120 -12.18 -19.94 11.24
CA LEU A 120 -13.45 -19.45 10.68
C LEU A 120 -14.37 -18.86 11.74
N LEU A 121 -14.49 -19.49 12.92
CA LEU A 121 -15.28 -18.95 14.03
C LEU A 121 -14.69 -17.66 14.59
N ILE A 122 -13.37 -17.56 14.74
CA ILE A 122 -12.67 -16.35 15.17
C ILE A 122 -12.95 -15.21 14.17
N ASN A 123 -12.74 -15.46 12.88
CA ASN A 123 -13.02 -14.47 11.83
C ASN A 123 -14.49 -14.03 11.84
N GLN A 124 -15.43 -14.98 11.97
CA GLN A 124 -16.85 -14.67 12.06
C GLN A 124 -17.16 -13.78 13.27
N HIS A 125 -16.56 -14.07 14.42
CA HIS A 125 -16.74 -13.28 15.63
C HIS A 125 -16.20 -11.86 15.46
N LEU A 126 -14.97 -11.70 14.96
CA LEU A 126 -14.37 -10.40 14.71
C LEU A 126 -15.19 -9.54 13.73
N VAL A 127 -15.69 -10.15 12.65
CA VAL A 127 -16.57 -9.45 11.69
C VAL A 127 -17.88 -9.01 12.34
N LYS A 128 -18.50 -9.87 13.15
CA LYS A 128 -19.72 -9.50 13.89
C LYS A 128 -19.47 -8.36 14.86
N LEU A 129 -18.37 -8.41 15.63
CA LEU A 129 -18.00 -7.34 16.55
C LEU A 129 -17.78 -6.01 15.83
N ALA A 130 -17.05 -6.02 14.72
CA ALA A 130 -16.85 -4.84 13.89
C ALA A 130 -18.18 -4.25 13.38
N ALA A 131 -19.08 -5.11 12.87
CA ALA A 131 -20.40 -4.68 12.41
C ALA A 131 -21.26 -4.11 13.54
N THR A 132 -21.27 -4.75 14.72
CA THR A 132 -22.00 -4.23 15.89
C THR A 132 -21.46 -2.90 16.38
N ARG A 133 -20.14 -2.69 16.31
CA ARG A 133 -19.51 -1.41 16.68
C ARG A 133 -20.00 -0.28 15.78
N VAL A 134 -20.00 -0.49 14.46
CA VAL A 134 -20.51 0.49 13.49
C VAL A 134 -22.00 0.79 13.71
N ASP A 135 -22.83 -0.23 13.96
CA ASP A 135 -24.26 -0.04 14.25
C ASP A 135 -24.50 0.75 15.55
N PHE A 136 -23.75 0.46 16.61
CA PHE A 136 -23.87 1.17 17.88
C PHE A 136 -23.36 2.61 17.80
N GLU A 137 -22.31 2.86 17.03
CA GLU A 137 -21.81 4.21 16.77
C GLU A 137 -22.84 5.05 16.01
N ALA A 138 -23.44 4.50 14.94
CA ALA A 138 -24.49 5.16 14.18
C ALA A 138 -25.74 5.51 15.02
N ARG A 139 -26.00 4.74 16.08
CA ARG A 139 -27.08 4.97 17.06
C ARG A 139 -26.68 5.90 18.20
N GLY A 140 -25.43 6.38 18.25
CA GLY A 140 -24.91 7.20 19.34
C GLY A 140 -24.71 6.44 20.66
N MET A 141 -24.72 5.11 20.64
CA MET A 141 -24.61 4.26 21.84
C MET A 141 -23.18 4.09 22.34
N LEU A 142 -22.18 4.44 21.52
CA LEU A 142 -20.75 4.38 21.88
C LEU A 142 -20.15 5.73 22.31
N ASN A 143 -20.96 6.80 22.37
CA ASN A 143 -20.57 8.11 22.91
C ASN A 143 -20.60 8.10 24.45
N ILE A 144 -19.86 7.18 25.07
CA ILE A 144 -19.66 7.22 26.51
C ILE A 144 -18.44 8.10 26.75
N SER A 145 -18.69 9.37 27.11
CA SER A 145 -17.66 10.26 27.64
C SER A 145 -17.22 9.71 29.01
N ILE A 146 -16.30 8.75 29.02
CA ILE A 146 -15.60 8.32 30.24
C ILE A 146 -14.35 9.20 30.37
N THR A 147 -14.54 10.52 30.51
CA THR A 147 -13.45 11.41 30.89
C THR A 147 -13.98 12.59 31.70
N SER A 148 -14.45 12.28 32.90
CA SER A 148 -14.38 13.21 34.03
C SER A 148 -13.81 12.50 35.26
N GLN A 149 -12.69 11.80 35.06
CA GLN A 149 -11.75 11.51 36.14
C GLN A 149 -10.35 11.92 35.68
N PRO A 150 -9.68 12.86 36.37
CA PRO A 150 -8.32 13.26 36.04
C PRO A 150 -7.38 12.06 36.22
N LEU A 151 -6.63 11.74 35.17
CA LEU A 151 -5.53 10.79 35.22
C LEU A 151 -4.45 11.34 36.19
N PRO A 152 -3.94 10.55 37.15
CA PRO A 152 -2.78 10.98 37.95
C PRO A 152 -1.56 11.19 37.05
N THR A 153 -0.83 12.27 37.32
CA THR A 153 0.31 12.77 36.55
C THR A 153 1.45 11.74 36.41
N PRO A 154 2.16 11.72 35.26
CA PRO A 154 3.16 10.70 34.95
C PRO A 154 4.46 10.96 35.73
N GLY A 155 4.70 10.17 36.77
CA GLY A 155 5.91 10.25 37.60
C GLY A 155 6.51 8.90 37.98
N ASP A 156 5.73 7.82 38.03
CA ASP A 156 6.23 6.51 38.44
C ASP A 156 5.56 5.41 37.60
N MET A 157 6.32 4.74 36.73
CA MET A 157 6.42 3.27 36.62
C MET A 157 7.27 2.86 35.38
N PRO A 158 7.98 1.71 35.44
CA PRO A 158 9.16 1.44 34.62
C PRO A 158 8.85 0.89 33.22
N HIS A 159 9.78 1.17 32.30
CA HIS A 159 9.79 0.75 30.90
C HIS A 159 9.56 -0.74 30.68
N PRO A 160 8.59 -1.15 29.83
CA PRO A 160 8.61 -2.44 29.17
C PRO A 160 9.35 -2.36 27.82
N VAL A 161 9.91 -3.51 27.48
CA VAL A 161 10.80 -3.82 26.35
C VAL A 161 10.16 -3.48 24.99
N ALA A 162 10.98 -2.92 24.10
CA ALA A 162 10.62 -2.56 22.73
C ALA A 162 9.95 -3.73 21.98
N GLN A 163 8.67 -3.57 21.65
CA GLN A 163 8.06 -4.26 20.54
C GLN A 163 8.43 -3.51 19.27
N VAL A 164 8.90 -4.25 18.27
CA VAL A 164 9.12 -3.74 16.93
C VAL A 164 7.75 -3.58 16.32
N ASP A 165 7.24 -2.34 16.33
CA ASP A 165 6.04 -1.99 15.57
C ASP A 165 6.39 -2.08 14.08
N ASP A 166 6.03 -3.21 13.47
CA ASP A 166 5.76 -3.23 12.03
C ASP A 166 4.62 -2.24 11.83
N ALA A 167 4.93 -1.11 11.18
CA ALA A 167 3.96 -0.07 10.92
C ALA A 167 2.71 -0.66 10.28
N ASP A 168 1.65 -0.78 11.07
CA ASP A 168 0.31 -0.99 10.57
C ASP A 168 0.05 0.15 9.59
N VAL A 169 -0.11 -0.20 8.31
CA VAL A 169 -0.83 0.68 7.41
C VAL A 169 -2.24 0.68 7.97
N GLU A 170 -2.56 1.70 8.76
CA GLU A 170 -3.94 1.98 9.12
C GLU A 170 -4.72 1.96 7.81
N ASP A 171 -5.76 1.11 7.74
CA ASP A 171 -6.83 1.27 6.77
C ASP A 171 -7.48 2.62 7.11
N ASP A 172 -6.88 3.71 6.61
CA ASP A 172 -7.53 5.01 6.59
C ASP A 172 -8.84 4.80 5.81
N PRO A 173 -10.01 5.02 6.41
CA PRO A 173 -11.30 4.86 5.73
C PRO A 173 -11.52 5.89 4.61
N GLY A 174 -10.48 6.65 4.24
CA GLY A 174 -10.59 7.87 3.47
C GLY A 174 -9.38 8.23 2.63
N MET A 175 -8.60 7.26 2.11
CA MET A 175 -7.74 7.55 0.96
C MET A 175 -8.67 7.98 -0.19
N THR A 176 -8.82 9.28 -0.34
CA THR A 176 -9.60 9.92 -1.40
C THR A 176 -8.81 9.71 -2.68
N SER A 177 -8.97 8.53 -3.27
CA SER A 177 -8.48 8.29 -4.62
C SER A 177 -9.17 9.34 -5.49
N LEU A 178 -8.39 10.09 -6.28
CA LEU A 178 -8.92 11.02 -7.28
C LEU A 178 -9.80 10.31 -8.34
N GLY A 179 -9.87 8.98 -8.31
CA GLY A 179 -10.79 8.13 -9.07
C GLY A 179 -11.84 7.44 -8.20
N ASP A 180 -12.41 8.09 -7.18
CA ASP A 180 -13.57 7.53 -6.46
C ASP A 180 -14.80 7.50 -7.39
N VAL A 181 -14.97 6.38 -8.09
CA VAL A 181 -16.17 6.11 -8.87
C VAL A 181 -17.24 5.62 -7.91
N GLN A 182 -18.12 6.53 -7.49
CA GLN A 182 -19.31 6.17 -6.70
C GLN A 182 -20.27 5.35 -7.56
N LEU A 183 -20.10 4.03 -7.52
CA LEU A 183 -21.06 3.09 -8.11
C LEU A 183 -22.35 3.11 -7.29
N ALA A 184 -23.48 3.05 -7.98
CA ALA A 184 -24.78 2.97 -7.33
C ALA A 184 -24.85 1.70 -6.45
N LYS A 185 -25.22 1.86 -5.18
CA LYS A 185 -25.42 0.75 -4.21
C LYS A 185 -26.47 -0.28 -4.65
N SER A 186 -27.26 0.03 -5.68
CA SER A 186 -28.27 -0.86 -6.24
C SER A 186 -28.32 -0.68 -7.75
N PRO A 187 -28.53 -1.77 -8.52
CA PRO A 187 -28.64 -1.68 -9.97
C PRO A 187 -29.83 -0.79 -10.32
N ALA A 188 -29.55 0.29 -11.04
CA ALA A 188 -30.57 1.24 -11.39
C ALA A 188 -31.46 0.64 -12.49
N ARG A 189 -32.75 0.46 -12.18
CA ARG A 189 -33.73 -0.21 -13.05
C ARG A 189 -34.41 0.83 -13.94
N LYS A 190 -34.93 0.41 -15.10
CA LYS A 190 -35.70 1.22 -16.07
C LYS A 190 -34.88 2.08 -17.05
N TYR A 191 -33.59 1.83 -17.20
CA TYR A 191 -32.83 2.46 -18.29
C TYR A 191 -33.20 1.86 -19.66
N PRO A 192 -33.29 2.69 -20.71
CA PRO A 192 -33.46 2.20 -22.08
C PRO A 192 -32.27 1.34 -22.50
N LYS A 193 -32.54 0.24 -23.22
CA LYS A 193 -31.48 -0.67 -23.71
C LYS A 193 -30.78 -0.19 -24.98
N GLN A 194 -31.40 0.76 -25.70
CA GLN A 194 -30.83 1.33 -26.92
C GLN A 194 -30.01 2.56 -26.58
N LEU A 195 -28.79 2.66 -27.11
CA LEU A 195 -27.83 3.72 -26.78
C LEU A 195 -28.38 5.12 -27.05
N GLN A 196 -29.08 5.31 -28.16
CA GLN A 196 -29.70 6.59 -28.52
C GLN A 196 -30.81 7.00 -27.54
N LEU A 197 -31.61 6.04 -27.08
CA LEU A 197 -32.65 6.29 -26.07
C LEU A 197 -32.04 6.52 -24.69
N LEU A 198 -30.94 5.84 -24.37
CA LEU A 198 -30.18 6.05 -23.14
C LEU A 198 -29.58 7.46 -23.11
N ALA A 199 -28.93 7.89 -24.19
CA ALA A 199 -28.35 9.22 -24.37
C ALA A 199 -29.40 10.33 -24.17
N ALA A 200 -30.59 10.17 -24.74
CA ALA A 200 -31.71 11.08 -24.52
C ALA A 200 -32.23 11.04 -23.07
N PHE A 201 -32.30 9.85 -22.46
CA PHE A 201 -32.79 9.63 -21.10
C PHE A 201 -31.88 10.23 -20.02
N ILE A 202 -30.56 10.23 -20.23
CA ILE A 202 -29.58 10.84 -19.32
C ILE A 202 -29.17 12.26 -19.72
N HIS A 203 -29.84 12.84 -20.74
CA HIS A 203 -29.56 14.17 -21.28
C HIS A 203 -28.11 14.39 -21.74
N GLN A 204 -27.45 13.35 -22.24
CA GLN A 204 -26.11 13.42 -22.85
C GLN A 204 -26.18 12.97 -24.31
N PRO A 205 -26.46 13.89 -25.26
CA PRO A 205 -26.65 13.55 -26.66
C PRO A 205 -25.36 13.02 -27.34
N GLN A 206 -24.19 13.43 -26.84
CA GLN A 206 -22.88 13.01 -27.34
C GLN A 206 -22.39 11.67 -26.76
N LEU A 207 -23.18 10.98 -25.92
CA LEU A 207 -22.77 9.71 -25.31
C LEU A 207 -22.25 8.68 -26.32
N ALA A 208 -22.84 8.65 -27.52
CA ALA A 208 -22.44 7.74 -28.59
C ALA A 208 -21.07 8.05 -29.22
N GLU A 209 -20.50 9.24 -28.99
CA GLU A 209 -19.17 9.62 -29.47
C GLU A 209 -18.06 9.22 -28.49
N TYR A 210 -18.43 8.90 -27.23
CA TYR A 210 -17.50 8.57 -26.14
C TYR A 210 -17.42 7.06 -25.82
N ILE A 211 -18.19 6.21 -26.51
CA ILE A 211 -18.24 4.74 -26.34
C ILE A 211 -17.85 4.08 -27.66
#